data_AF-K9FVJ7-F1
#
_entry.id   AF-K9FVJ7-F1
#
_cell.length_a   1.000
_cell.length_b   1.000
_cell.length_c   1.000
_cell.angle_alpha   90.00
_cell.angle_beta   90.00
_cell.angle_gamma   90.00
#
_symmetry.space_group_name_H-M   'P 1'
#
loop_
_entity.id
_entity.type
_entity.pdbx_description
1 polymer ?
#
loop_
_entity_poly.entity_id
_entity_poly.type
_entity_poly.pdbx_seq_one_letter_code
_entity_poly.pdbx_strand_id
1 'polypeptide(L)' 'MSSYIITCKPDATDDQVQAVKYHAKEQGGIIGHEYSLIKGFVVSFPKGTVHSLDSNPHVEHIEVDQEVKTQ' A
#
# COMPACT_ATOMS: atom_id res chain seq x y z
N MET A 1 0.18 -14.97 2.78
CA MET A 1 0.07 -13.51 3.02
C MET A 1 -0.30 -12.91 1.68
N SER A 2 -1.21 -11.94 1.64
CA SER A 2 -1.55 -11.24 0.40
C SER A 2 -0.77 -9.94 0.37
N SER A 3 -0.04 -9.68 -0.71
CA SER A 3 0.67 -8.42 -0.91
C SER A 3 -0.21 -7.46 -1.70
N TYR A 4 -0.09 -6.17 -1.38
CA TYR A 4 -0.83 -5.10 -2.01
C TYR A 4 0.10 -3.95 -2.35
N ILE A 5 -0.05 -3.41 -3.55
CA ILE A 5 0.63 -2.20 -4.00
C ILE A 5 -0.27 -1.03 -3.64
N ILE A 6 0.22 -0.15 -2.77
CA ILE A 6 -0.45 1.09 -2.39
C ILE A 6 0.23 2.23 -3.13
N THR A 7 -0.52 2.90 -3.98
CA THR A 7 -0.08 4.11 -4.68
C THR A 7 -0.77 5.30 -4.03
N CYS A 8 0.03 6.24 -3.51
CA CYS A 8 -0.47 7.51 -3.01
C CYS A 8 -0.57 8.51 -4.16
N LYS A 9 -1.42 9.51 -3.99
CA LYS A 9 -1.61 10.57 -4.97
C LYS A 9 -0.31 11.34 -5.24
N PRO A 10 -0.10 11.88 -6.45
CA PRO A 10 1.11 12.64 -6.78
C PRO A 10 1.25 13.91 -5.95
N ASP A 11 0.15 14.50 -5.50
CA ASP A 11 0.09 15.66 -4.60
C ASP A 11 0.31 15.30 -3.12
N ALA A 12 0.32 14.02 -2.76
CA ALA A 12 0.55 13.60 -1.38
C ALA A 12 1.97 13.98 -0.91
N THR A 13 2.10 14.57 0.27
CA THR A 13 3.42 14.89 0.84
C THR A 13 4.10 13.63 1.39
N ASP A 14 5.42 13.69 1.57
CA ASP A 14 6.17 12.56 2.13
C ASP A 14 5.66 12.16 3.52
N ASP A 15 5.27 13.14 4.35
CA ASP A 15 4.63 12.89 5.66
C ASP A 15 3.31 12.12 5.52
N GLN A 16 2.49 12.44 4.49
CA GLN A 16 1.24 11.73 4.25
C GLN A 16 1.51 10.30 3.79
N VAL A 17 2.50 10.09 2.91
CA VAL A 17 2.91 8.74 2.49
C VAL A 17 3.40 7.95 3.71
N GLN A 18 4.16 8.58 4.62
CA GLN A 18 4.59 7.95 5.86
C GLN A 18 3.43 7.64 6.80
N ALA A 19 2.44 8.53 6.93
CA ALA A 19 1.24 8.26 7.71
C ALA A 19 0.46 7.05 7.18
N VAL A 20 0.32 6.92 5.86
CA VAL A 20 -0.32 5.73 5.26
C VAL A 20 0.49 4.47 5.54
N LYS A 21 1.82 4.52 5.45
CA LYS A 21 2.70 3.39 5.83
C LYS A 21 2.55 3.01 7.30
N TYR A 22 2.46 4.00 8.20
CA TYR A 22 2.29 3.77 9.63
C TYR A 22 0.94 3.10 9.90
N HIS A 23 -0.13 3.62 9.33
CA HIS A 23 -1.47 3.05 9.44
C HIS A 23 -1.52 1.62 8.90
N ALA A 24 -0.85 1.34 7.79
CA ALA A 24 -0.73 -0.02 7.25
C ALA A 24 0.01 -0.96 8.22
N LYS A 25 1.06 -0.48 8.90
CA LYS A 25 1.77 -1.24 9.95
C LYS A 25 0.89 -1.49 11.19
N GLU A 26 0.12 -0.51 11.63
CA GLU A 26 -0.81 -0.66 12.77
C GLU A 26 -1.88 -1.72 12.51
N GLN A 27 -2.31 -1.87 11.26
CA GLN A 27 -3.23 -2.93 10.83
C GLN A 27 -2.56 -4.33 10.72
N GLY A 28 -1.30 -4.45 11.17
CA GLY A 28 -0.52 -5.69 11.09
C GLY A 28 0.08 -5.94 9.71
N GLY A 29 0.14 -4.91 8.87
CA GLY A 29 0.80 -4.96 7.56
C GLY A 29 2.32 -4.86 7.68
N ILE A 30 3.02 -5.59 6.82
CA ILE A 30 4.47 -5.55 6.72
C ILE A 30 4.82 -4.79 5.44
N ILE A 31 5.46 -3.62 5.59
CA ILE A 31 5.96 -2.86 4.44
C ILE A 31 7.14 -3.62 3.84
N GLY A 32 7.02 -3.96 2.56
CA GLY A 32 8.04 -4.65 1.79
C GLY A 32 8.87 -3.68 0.96
N HIS A 33 8.50 -3.54 -0.31
CA HIS A 33 9.21 -2.69 -1.26
C HIS A 33 8.65 -1.26 -1.28
N GLU A 34 9.52 -0.27 -1.39
CA GLU A 34 9.12 1.14 -1.52
C GLU A 34 9.53 1.64 -2.90
N TYR A 35 8.60 2.30 -3.59
CA TYR A 35 8.87 2.90 -4.88
C TYR A 35 9.28 4.35 -4.67
N SER A 36 10.39 4.76 -5.28
CA SER A 36 10.85 6.16 -5.27
C SER A 36 10.32 6.96 -6.46
N LEU A 37 10.03 6.27 -7.58
CA LEU A 37 9.53 6.89 -8.81
C LEU A 37 8.03 7.23 -8.73
N ILE A 38 7.26 6.33 -8.13
CA ILE A 38 5.84 6.54 -7.81
C ILE A 38 5.75 6.63 -6.29
N LYS A 39 4.91 7.52 -5.75
CA LYS A 39 4.73 7.67 -4.30
C LYS A 39 3.95 6.47 -3.75
N GLY A 40 4.57 5.30 -3.73
CA GLY A 40 3.89 4.05 -3.45
C GLY A 40 4.79 3.06 -2.73
N PHE A 41 4.16 2.04 -2.16
CA PHE A 41 4.85 0.98 -1.45
C PHE A 41 4.03 -0.32 -1.48
N VAL A 42 4.72 -1.43 -1.34
CA VAL A 42 4.13 -2.75 -1.18
C VAL A 42 3.94 -3.03 0.30
N VAL A 43 2.76 -3.49 0.67
CA VAL A 43 2.45 -3.98 2.01
C VAL A 43 1.88 -5.38 1.94
N SER A 44 2.40 -6.28 2.77
CA SER A 44 1.89 -7.63 2.92
C SER A 44 1.00 -7.72 4.16
N PHE A 45 -0.23 -8.19 3.99
CA PHE A 45 -1.17 -8.40 5.08
C PHE A 45 -1.40 -9.89 5.36
N PRO A 46 -1.69 -10.26 6.62
CA PRO A 46 -2.18 -11.58 6.98
C PRO A 46 -3.50 -11.89 6.24
N LYS A 47 -3.71 -13.17 5.89
CA LYS A 47 -4.98 -13.60 5.29
C LYS A 47 -6.12 -13.37 6.29
N GLY A 48 -7.18 -12.69 5.86
CA GLY A 48 -8.36 -12.41 6.68
C GLY A 48 -8.36 -11.06 7.39
N THR A 49 -7.31 -10.24 7.23
CA THR A 49 -7.33 -8.84 7.69
C THR A 49 -8.22 -8.02 6.75
N VAL A 50 -9.21 -7.32 7.31
CA VAL A 50 -9.97 -6.30 6.59
C VAL A 50 -9.24 -4.97 6.79
N HIS A 51 -8.63 -4.45 5.74
CA HIS A 51 -7.86 -3.22 5.77
C HIS A 51 -8.60 -2.10 5.03
N SER A 52 -8.80 -0.97 5.70
CA SER A 52 -9.47 0.23 5.17
C SER A 52 -8.46 1.26 4.66
N LEU A 53 -7.40 0.81 3.98
CA LEU A 53 -6.43 1.72 3.38
C LEU A 53 -7.07 2.58 2.27
N ASP A 54 -8.10 2.05 1.60
CA ASP A 54 -8.85 2.75 0.53
C ASP A 54 -9.53 4.03 1.03
N SER A 55 -9.88 4.06 2.32
CA SER A 55 -10.53 5.21 2.95
C SER A 55 -9.57 6.37 3.25
N ASN A 56 -8.25 6.19 3.06
CA ASN A 56 -7.31 7.29 3.25
C ASN A 56 -7.39 8.28 2.07
N PRO A 57 -7.62 9.57 2.32
CA PRO A 57 -7.79 10.57 1.25
C PRO A 57 -6.54 10.78 0.38
N HIS A 58 -5.38 10.30 0.83
CA HIS A 58 -4.09 10.40 0.16
C HIS A 58 -3.73 9.16 -0.66
N VAL A 59 -4.50 8.07 -0.53
CA VAL A 59 -4.34 6.88 -1.36
C VAL A 59 -5.06 7.13 -2.69
N GLU A 60 -4.39 6.81 -3.78
CA GLU A 60 -4.93 6.91 -5.14
C GLU A 60 -5.41 5.55 -5.62
N HIS A 61 -4.58 4.52 -5.43
CA HIS A 61 -4.88 3.18 -5.90
C HIS A 61 -4.38 2.11 -4.93
N ILE A 62 -5.17 1.06 -4.80
CA ILE A 62 -4.81 -0.18 -4.12
C ILE A 62 -4.96 -1.32 -5.11
N GLU A 63 -3.88 -2.06 -5.33
CA GLU A 63 -3.85 -3.22 -6.22
C GLU A 63 -3.33 -4.44 -5.46
N VAL A 64 -3.86 -5.62 -5.77
CA VAL A 64 -3.28 -6.89 -5.27
C VAL A 64 -2.00 -7.15 -6.04
N ASP A 65 -0.88 -7.24 -5.33
CA ASP A 65 0.39 -7.65 -5.88
C ASP A 65 0.34 -9.15 -6.21
N GLN A 66 0.08 -9.46 -7.48
CA GLN A 66 -0.10 -10.81 -7.98
C GLN A 66 0.76 -11.05 -9.22
N GLU A 67 1.23 -12.29 -9.37
CA GLU A 67 1.99 -12.71 -10.54
C GLU A 67 1.10 -12.64 -11.79
N VAL A 68 1.54 -11.86 -12.79
CA VAL A 68 0.91 -11.83 -14.11
C VAL A 68 1.52 -12.93 -14.98
N LYS A 69 0.67 -13.78 -15.55
CA LYS A 69 1.07 -14.84 -16.48
C LYS A 69 0.77 -14.43 -17.91
N THR A 70 1.78 -14.49 -18.78
CA THR A 70 1.60 -14.32 -20.23
C THR A 70 1.15 -15.63 -20.87
N GLN A 71 0.33 -15.56 -21.93
CA GLN A 71 -0.11 -16.72 -22.72
C GLN A 71 0.96 -17.24 -23.66
#